data_AF-A0A852H320-F1
#
_entry.id   AF-A0A852H320-F1
#
_cell.length_a   1.000
_cell.length_b   1.000
_cell.length_c   1.000
_cell.angle_alpha   90.00
_cell.angle_beta   90.00
_cell.angle_gamma   90.00
#
_symmetry.space_group_name_H-M   'P 1'
#
loop_
_entity.id
_entity.type
_entity.pdbx_description
1 polymer ?
#
loop_
_entity_poly.entity_id
_entity_poly.type
_entity_poly.pdbx_seq_one_letter_code
_entity_poly.pdbx_strand_id
1 'polypeptide(L)'
;CEVVQEIKTFSQEGIAAKQEPLLFALAICSQCSDAKTKQAAFKAVPEVCCIPTHLFTFIQFKKDLKEGMKCGMWGRALRKAVADWYNGKNGMAVALAVTKYKQRSGWSHKDLLRLSHLKPASEGIAIVTKYITKGWKDVQEAYKDKAVSAETEKLLKYLEAVEKVKRTKDELEVIHLIEEYGLVREHLLTNHLKSKEVWKALLKEMSISVLLRNLGKLTANSVLEPRGSEVAIVCERLRNEKLLKKGRIHPFHILVALETYKAGHGSRGKLWWRPDEDILEALDASFYKTFKVI
;
A
#
# COMPACT_ATOMS: atom_id res chain seq x y z
N CYS A 1 -10.30 15.99 -21.65
CA CYS A 1 -9.02 16.63 -21.31
C CYS A 1 -7.94 15.60 -21.54
N GLU A 2 -7.12 15.80 -22.57
CA GLU A 2 -6.13 14.82 -23.05
C GLU A 2 -5.06 14.52 -21.99
N VAL A 3 -4.54 15.54 -21.31
CA VAL A 3 -3.53 15.37 -20.25
C VAL A 3 -4.02 14.45 -19.12
N VAL A 4 -5.25 14.64 -18.64
CA VAL A 4 -5.82 13.80 -17.58
C VAL A 4 -6.03 12.37 -18.04
N GLN A 5 -6.41 12.18 -19.31
CA GLN A 5 -6.58 10.86 -19.89
C GLN A 5 -5.23 10.14 -19.98
N GLU A 6 -4.17 10.84 -20.40
CA GLU A 6 -2.81 10.29 -20.48
C GLU A 6 -2.29 9.86 -19.11
N ILE A 7 -2.47 10.71 -18.08
CA ILE A 7 -2.11 10.39 -16.69
C ILE A 7 -2.83 9.12 -16.23
N LYS A 8 -4.12 8.99 -16.55
CA LYS A 8 -4.93 7.83 -16.19
C LYS A 8 -4.40 6.57 -16.88
N THR A 9 -4.14 6.62 -18.19
CA THR A 9 -3.58 5.51 -18.96
C THR A 9 -2.25 5.05 -18.36
N PHE A 10 -1.31 5.97 -18.13
CA PHE A 10 0.01 5.66 -17.56
C PHE A 10 -0.09 5.05 -16.16
N SER A 11 -1.03 5.52 -15.33
CA SER A 11 -1.25 5.00 -13.98
C SER A 11 -1.87 3.60 -13.99
N GLN A 12 -2.89 3.38 -14.83
CA GLN A 12 -3.63 2.11 -14.89
C GLN A 12 -2.80 0.99 -15.50
N GLU A 13 -2.06 1.30 -16.55
CA GLU A 13 -1.18 0.37 -17.25
C GLU A 13 0.17 0.14 -16.55
N GLY A 14 0.52 0.98 -15.56
CA GLY A 14 1.78 0.82 -14.82
C GLY A 14 3.02 1.13 -15.65
N ILE A 15 2.90 2.01 -16.65
CA ILE A 15 3.99 2.40 -17.57
C ILE A 15 5.06 3.20 -16.84
N ALA A 16 4.68 4.02 -15.86
CA ALA A 16 5.63 4.81 -15.09
C ALA A 16 6.23 4.01 -13.93
N ALA A 17 7.57 4.01 -13.83
CA ALA A 17 8.29 3.40 -12.70
C ALA A 17 7.96 4.06 -11.35
N LYS A 18 7.57 5.34 -11.35
CA LYS A 18 7.24 6.11 -10.15
C LYS A 18 5.90 6.81 -10.32
N GLN A 19 5.14 6.90 -9.23
CA GLN A 19 3.80 7.50 -9.25
C GLN A 19 3.85 9.01 -9.02
N GLU A 20 4.90 9.51 -8.37
CA GLU A 20 5.05 10.91 -7.98
C GLU A 20 4.88 11.89 -9.16
N PRO A 21 5.47 11.67 -10.36
CA PRO A 21 5.26 12.56 -11.50
C PRO A 21 3.78 12.61 -11.95
N LEU A 22 3.10 11.47 -11.99
CA LEU A 22 1.69 11.37 -12.36
C LEU A 22 0.80 12.08 -11.34
N LEU A 23 1.08 11.90 -10.05
CA LEU A 23 0.35 12.53 -8.95
C LEU A 23 0.56 14.05 -8.92
N PHE A 24 1.78 14.51 -9.23
CA PHE A 24 2.08 15.93 -9.36
C PHE A 24 1.35 16.56 -10.54
N ALA A 25 1.39 15.93 -11.72
CA ALA A 25 0.66 16.40 -12.90
C ALA A 25 -0.86 16.43 -12.65
N LEU A 26 -1.42 15.40 -11.99
CA LEU A 26 -2.82 15.37 -11.59
C LEU A 26 -3.15 16.49 -10.59
N ALA A 27 -2.24 16.78 -9.65
CA ALA A 27 -2.39 17.88 -8.69
C ALA A 27 -2.48 19.25 -9.40
N ILE A 28 -1.63 19.50 -10.41
CA ILE A 28 -1.70 20.69 -11.26
C ILE A 28 -3.04 20.76 -11.99
N CYS A 29 -3.44 19.69 -12.67
CA CYS A 29 -4.71 19.63 -13.41
C CYS A 29 -5.92 19.91 -12.50
N SER A 30 -5.87 19.45 -11.25
CA SER A 30 -6.93 19.68 -10.26
C SER A 30 -6.96 21.10 -9.66
N GLN A 31 -5.97 21.96 -9.96
CA GLN A 31 -5.87 23.34 -9.49
C GLN A 31 -5.84 24.38 -10.61
N CYS A 32 -5.79 23.96 -11.87
CA CYS A 32 -5.80 24.88 -13.01
C CYS A 32 -7.10 25.71 -13.10
N SER A 33 -7.07 26.75 -13.93
CA SER A 33 -8.22 27.64 -14.16
C SER A 33 -9.35 26.96 -14.97
N ASP A 34 -9.01 26.06 -15.89
CA ASP A 34 -9.99 25.38 -16.74
C ASP A 34 -10.89 24.40 -15.96
N ALA A 35 -12.20 24.66 -16.00
CA ALA A 35 -13.20 23.88 -15.27
C ALA A 35 -13.31 22.44 -15.77
N LYS A 36 -13.20 22.21 -17.10
CA LYS A 36 -13.31 20.87 -17.70
C LYS A 36 -12.16 19.98 -17.24
N THR A 37 -10.93 20.51 -17.27
CA THR A 37 -9.73 19.82 -16.80
C THR A 37 -9.78 19.54 -15.31
N LYS A 38 -10.19 20.52 -14.49
CA LYS A 38 -10.35 20.35 -13.05
C LYS A 38 -11.35 19.24 -12.71
N GLN A 39 -12.51 19.24 -13.37
CA GLN A 39 -13.52 18.21 -13.16
C GLN A 39 -13.02 16.82 -13.59
N ALA A 40 -12.35 16.72 -14.75
CA ALA A 40 -11.75 15.48 -15.21
C ALA A 40 -10.69 14.97 -14.22
N ALA A 41 -9.82 15.84 -13.72
CA ALA A 41 -8.78 15.48 -12.76
C ALA A 41 -9.37 14.90 -11.47
N PHE A 42 -10.41 15.52 -10.90
CA PHE A 42 -11.06 14.99 -9.70
C PHE A 42 -11.80 13.67 -9.96
N LYS A 43 -12.40 13.48 -11.14
CA LYS A 43 -13.00 12.18 -11.53
C LYS A 43 -11.96 11.06 -11.62
N ALA A 44 -10.73 11.38 -12.03
CA ALA A 44 -9.64 10.41 -12.14
C ALA A 44 -8.99 10.04 -10.79
N VAL A 45 -9.25 10.78 -9.70
CA VAL A 45 -8.62 10.55 -8.39
C VAL A 45 -8.79 9.11 -7.87
N PRO A 46 -9.99 8.48 -7.86
CA PRO A 46 -10.14 7.12 -7.37
C PRO A 46 -9.34 6.09 -8.17
N GLU A 47 -9.13 6.35 -9.46
CA GLU A 47 -8.46 5.44 -10.38
C GLU A 47 -6.93 5.58 -10.31
N VAL A 48 -6.41 6.82 -10.20
CA VAL A 48 -4.96 7.10 -10.11
C VAL A 48 -4.45 6.90 -8.68
N CYS A 49 -5.21 7.35 -7.68
CA CYS A 49 -4.82 7.22 -6.28
C CYS A 49 -5.26 5.86 -5.71
N CYS A 50 -4.72 4.74 -6.20
CA CYS A 50 -5.20 3.41 -5.79
C CYS A 50 -4.97 3.08 -4.29
N ILE A 51 -3.92 3.63 -3.67
CA ILE A 51 -3.54 3.35 -2.27
C ILE A 51 -3.40 4.65 -1.46
N PRO A 52 -3.42 4.60 -0.11
CA PRO A 52 -3.30 5.78 0.74
C PRO A 52 -2.08 6.65 0.43
N THR A 53 -0.92 6.03 0.16
CA THR A 53 0.30 6.77 -0.20
C THR A 53 0.06 7.70 -1.39
N HIS A 54 -0.63 7.25 -2.44
CA HIS A 54 -0.90 8.07 -3.61
C HIS A 54 -1.82 9.25 -3.27
N LEU A 55 -2.88 8.99 -2.50
CA LEU A 55 -3.80 10.03 -2.06
C LEU A 55 -3.06 11.07 -1.21
N PHE A 56 -2.26 10.64 -0.23
CA PHE A 56 -1.48 11.53 0.62
C PHE A 56 -0.47 12.37 -0.17
N THR A 57 0.25 11.75 -1.12
CA THR A 57 1.19 12.46 -2.00
C THR A 57 0.48 13.45 -2.91
N PHE A 58 -0.67 13.10 -3.49
CA PHE A 58 -1.50 14.02 -4.27
C PHE A 58 -1.95 15.23 -3.45
N ILE A 59 -2.43 15.01 -2.22
CA ILE A 59 -2.84 16.09 -1.31
C ILE A 59 -1.63 16.96 -0.94
N GLN A 60 -0.47 16.37 -0.70
CA GLN A 60 0.76 17.08 -0.41
C GLN A 60 1.19 17.97 -1.58
N PHE A 61 1.23 17.43 -2.81
CA PHE A 61 1.52 18.25 -3.99
C PHE A 61 0.51 19.37 -4.19
N LYS A 62 -0.77 19.14 -3.89
CA LYS A 62 -1.75 20.22 -3.94
C LYS A 62 -1.45 21.33 -2.93
N LYS A 63 -1.00 20.97 -1.73
CA LYS A 63 -0.57 21.93 -0.70
C LYS A 63 0.65 22.72 -1.18
N ASP A 64 1.64 22.06 -1.77
CA ASP A 64 2.87 22.70 -2.25
C ASP A 64 2.61 23.67 -3.41
N LEU A 65 1.66 23.33 -4.30
CA LEU A 65 1.24 24.19 -5.41
C LEU A 65 0.40 25.42 -4.99
N LYS A 66 -0.11 25.46 -3.76
CA LYS A 66 -1.05 26.49 -3.29
C LYS A 66 -0.50 27.91 -3.47
N GLU A 67 0.76 28.13 -3.09
CA GLU A 67 1.41 29.45 -3.14
C GLU A 67 1.75 29.83 -4.58
N GLY A 68 2.41 28.95 -5.32
CA GLY A 68 2.80 29.20 -6.72
C GLY A 68 1.62 29.40 -7.66
N MET A 69 0.53 28.64 -7.48
CA MET A 69 -0.70 28.77 -8.27
C MET A 69 -1.68 29.81 -7.70
N LYS A 70 -1.35 30.45 -6.56
CA LYS A 70 -2.16 31.47 -5.88
C LYS A 70 -3.62 31.04 -5.68
N CYS A 71 -3.85 29.77 -5.34
CA CYS A 71 -5.19 29.21 -5.16
C CYS A 71 -5.30 28.37 -3.90
N GLY A 72 -6.47 28.38 -3.24
CA GLY A 72 -6.75 27.47 -2.13
C GLY A 72 -6.98 26.03 -2.60
N MET A 73 -6.73 25.04 -1.71
CA MET A 73 -6.91 23.62 -2.06
C MET A 73 -8.24 23.02 -1.58
N TRP A 74 -8.76 23.40 -0.41
CA TRP A 74 -9.89 22.75 0.26
C TRP A 74 -11.26 23.30 -0.17
N GLY A 75 -11.50 23.36 -1.49
CA GLY A 75 -12.81 23.64 -2.06
C GLY A 75 -13.76 22.44 -2.01
N ARG A 76 -15.03 22.64 -2.41
CA ARG A 76 -16.06 21.58 -2.46
C ARG A 76 -15.60 20.36 -3.27
N ALA A 77 -14.93 20.58 -4.39
CA ALA A 77 -14.45 19.52 -5.28
C ALA A 77 -13.44 18.59 -4.60
N LEU A 78 -12.45 19.14 -3.87
CA LEU A 78 -11.47 18.32 -3.16
C LEU A 78 -12.11 17.54 -2.02
N ARG A 79 -12.97 18.20 -1.22
CA ARG A 79 -13.69 17.53 -0.12
C ARG A 79 -14.51 16.34 -0.65
N LYS A 80 -15.22 16.54 -1.77
CA LYS A 80 -15.97 15.47 -2.44
C LYS A 80 -15.06 14.36 -2.95
N ALA A 81 -13.97 14.67 -3.65
CA ALA A 81 -13.06 13.66 -4.19
C ALA A 81 -12.43 12.80 -3.08
N VAL A 82 -12.02 13.41 -1.96
CA VAL A 82 -11.52 12.67 -0.79
C VAL A 82 -12.63 11.83 -0.18
N ALA A 83 -13.84 12.37 -0.04
CA ALA A 83 -14.97 11.61 0.50
C ALA A 83 -15.32 10.39 -0.35
N ASP A 84 -15.41 10.58 -1.66
CA ASP A 84 -15.68 9.54 -2.65
C ASP A 84 -14.57 8.47 -2.66
N TRP A 85 -13.31 8.84 -2.37
CA TRP A 85 -12.22 7.87 -2.27
C TRP A 85 -12.41 6.84 -1.15
N TYR A 86 -12.94 7.27 0.00
CA TYR A 86 -13.28 6.36 1.11
C TYR A 86 -14.60 5.64 0.86
N ASN A 87 -15.65 6.37 0.49
CA ASN A 87 -17.00 5.82 0.31
C ASN A 87 -17.14 4.92 -0.93
N GLY A 88 -16.25 5.05 -1.92
CA GLY A 88 -16.22 4.18 -3.11
C GLY A 88 -15.60 2.80 -2.87
N LYS A 89 -15.24 2.47 -1.63
CA LYS A 89 -14.68 1.16 -1.23
C LYS A 89 -15.55 0.54 -0.14
N ASN A 90 -15.44 -0.77 0.05
CA ASN A 90 -16.09 -1.44 1.19
C ASN A 90 -15.28 -1.23 2.49
N GLY A 91 -15.93 -1.46 3.63
CA GLY A 91 -15.32 -1.26 4.95
C GLY A 91 -14.01 -2.03 5.15
N MET A 92 -13.97 -3.30 4.74
CA MET A 92 -12.77 -4.15 4.87
C MET A 92 -11.59 -3.63 4.03
N ALA A 93 -11.83 -3.21 2.79
CA ALA A 93 -10.79 -2.66 1.92
C ALA A 93 -10.21 -1.36 2.47
N VAL A 94 -11.06 -0.50 3.07
CA VAL A 94 -10.58 0.71 3.75
C VAL A 94 -9.83 0.36 5.02
N ALA A 95 -10.30 -0.62 5.80
CA ALA A 95 -9.61 -1.10 7.01
C ALA A 95 -8.18 -1.58 6.69
N LEU A 96 -8.03 -2.50 5.73
CA LEU A 96 -6.74 -3.00 5.25
C LEU A 96 -5.81 -1.87 4.82
N ALA A 97 -6.34 -0.85 4.13
CA ALA A 97 -5.56 0.28 3.67
C ALA A 97 -5.08 1.18 4.82
N VAL A 98 -5.96 1.51 5.77
CA VAL A 98 -5.68 2.50 6.82
C VAL A 98 -4.81 1.94 7.94
N THR A 99 -4.90 0.63 8.19
CA THR A 99 -4.07 -0.07 9.18
C THR A 99 -2.65 -0.27 8.66
N LYS A 100 -2.50 -0.58 7.35
CA LYS A 100 -1.21 -0.72 6.68
C LYS A 100 -0.50 0.62 6.47
N TYR A 101 -1.23 1.66 6.06
CA TYR A 101 -0.67 2.97 5.70
C TYR A 101 -1.23 4.10 6.59
N LYS A 102 -0.92 4.07 7.89
CA LYS A 102 -1.44 5.07 8.85
C LYS A 102 -1.21 6.53 8.44
N GLN A 103 -0.01 6.82 7.92
CA GLN A 103 0.38 8.14 7.41
C GLN A 103 1.52 8.04 6.39
N ARG A 104 1.55 8.93 5.39
CA ARG A 104 2.67 9.14 4.45
C ARG A 104 2.68 10.60 3.97
N SER A 105 3.82 11.06 3.45
CA SER A 105 3.97 12.40 2.86
C SER A 105 3.44 13.54 3.76
N GLY A 106 3.54 13.40 5.08
CA GLY A 106 3.06 14.40 6.05
C GLY A 106 1.56 14.40 6.34
N TRP A 107 0.79 13.45 5.79
CA TRP A 107 -0.66 13.34 5.99
C TRP A 107 -1.05 12.02 6.65
N SER A 108 -2.04 12.08 7.53
CA SER A 108 -2.72 10.91 8.08
C SER A 108 -4.14 10.78 7.54
N HIS A 109 -4.74 9.59 7.69
CA HIS A 109 -6.16 9.41 7.42
C HIS A 109 -7.03 10.34 8.28
N LYS A 110 -6.65 10.57 9.54
CA LYS A 110 -7.38 11.46 10.46
C LYS A 110 -7.44 12.90 9.94
N ASP A 111 -6.35 13.39 9.33
CA ASP A 111 -6.32 14.73 8.73
C ASP A 111 -7.29 14.83 7.55
N LEU A 112 -7.26 13.85 6.65
CA LEU A 112 -8.13 13.84 5.48
C LEU A 112 -9.60 13.72 5.87
N LEU A 113 -9.94 12.89 6.85
CA LEU A 113 -11.31 12.77 7.35
C LEU A 113 -11.82 14.09 7.95
N ARG A 114 -10.98 14.76 8.74
CA ARG A 114 -11.31 16.08 9.33
C ARG A 114 -11.55 17.14 8.26
N LEU A 115 -10.67 17.25 7.27
CA LEU A 115 -10.70 18.33 6.28
C LEU A 115 -11.70 18.09 5.14
N SER A 116 -11.97 16.82 4.82
CA SER A 116 -13.00 16.47 3.83
C SER A 116 -14.42 16.57 4.37
N HIS A 117 -14.59 16.55 5.71
CA HIS A 117 -15.89 16.40 6.36
C HIS A 117 -16.64 15.15 5.83
N LEU A 118 -15.94 14.03 5.73
CA LEU A 118 -16.50 12.77 5.24
C LEU A 118 -17.75 12.40 6.04
N LYS A 119 -18.86 12.17 5.34
CA LYS A 119 -20.02 11.44 5.86
C LYS A 119 -19.92 9.98 5.39
N PRO A 120 -19.78 8.99 6.29
CA PRO A 120 -19.73 7.58 5.92
C PRO A 120 -20.96 7.15 5.11
N ALA A 121 -20.76 6.46 4.00
CA ALA A 121 -21.84 5.96 3.14
C ALA A 121 -22.39 4.58 3.55
N SER A 122 -21.69 3.86 4.42
CA SER A 122 -22.09 2.54 4.91
C SER A 122 -21.60 2.32 6.34
N GLU A 123 -22.16 1.30 7.02
CA GLU A 123 -21.76 0.94 8.38
C GLU A 123 -20.27 0.57 8.46
N GLY A 124 -19.76 -0.21 7.51
CA GLY A 124 -18.34 -0.56 7.47
C GLY A 124 -17.43 0.67 7.39
N ILE A 125 -17.80 1.69 6.61
CA ILE A 125 -17.06 2.96 6.57
C ILE A 125 -17.22 3.74 7.88
N ALA A 126 -18.40 3.70 8.51
CA ALA A 126 -18.63 4.33 9.81
C ALA A 126 -17.74 3.72 10.91
N ILE A 127 -17.57 2.40 10.91
CA ILE A 127 -16.66 1.69 11.83
C ILE A 127 -15.22 2.14 11.62
N VAL A 128 -14.74 2.11 10.37
CA VAL A 128 -13.34 2.44 10.08
C VAL A 128 -13.03 3.91 10.36
N THR A 129 -13.97 4.82 10.05
CA THR A 129 -13.81 6.25 10.36
C THR A 129 -13.82 6.52 11.86
N LYS A 130 -14.66 5.81 12.64
CA LYS A 130 -14.61 5.84 14.11
C LYS A 130 -13.27 5.30 14.64
N TYR A 131 -12.79 4.17 14.12
CA TYR A 131 -11.48 3.61 14.46
C TYR A 131 -10.34 4.62 14.25
N ILE A 132 -10.32 5.32 13.12
CA ILE A 132 -9.28 6.32 12.81
C ILE A 132 -9.37 7.55 13.72
N THR A 133 -10.58 8.02 14.00
CA THR A 133 -10.79 9.31 14.68
C THR A 133 -10.76 9.21 16.20
N LYS A 134 -11.28 8.11 16.76
CA LYS A 134 -11.46 7.87 18.20
C LYS A 134 -10.59 6.75 18.74
N GLY A 135 -10.34 5.71 17.94
CA GLY A 135 -9.50 4.57 18.31
C GLY A 135 -10.32 3.30 18.54
N TRP A 136 -9.61 2.20 18.85
CA TRP A 136 -10.20 0.87 18.95
C TRP A 136 -11.19 0.71 20.12
N LYS A 137 -10.87 1.28 21.29
CA LYS A 137 -11.73 1.18 22.48
C LYS A 137 -13.14 1.72 22.22
N ASP A 138 -13.23 2.90 21.59
CA ASP A 138 -14.51 3.50 21.21
C ASP A 138 -15.30 2.69 20.17
N VAL A 139 -14.59 1.94 19.31
CA VAL A 139 -15.25 1.02 18.37
C VAL A 139 -15.80 -0.18 19.11
N GLN A 140 -15.01 -0.80 20.00
CA GLN A 140 -15.48 -1.93 20.82
C GLN A 140 -16.73 -1.54 21.63
N GLU A 141 -16.69 -0.40 22.33
CA GLU A 141 -17.82 0.07 23.13
C GLU A 141 -19.08 0.33 22.27
N ALA A 142 -18.90 0.94 21.09
CA ALA A 142 -20.02 1.27 20.22
C ALA A 142 -20.72 0.06 19.57
N TYR A 143 -20.09 -1.12 19.61
CA TYR A 143 -20.55 -2.33 18.92
C TYR A 143 -20.63 -3.57 19.82
N LYS A 144 -20.38 -3.45 21.13
CA LYS A 144 -20.31 -4.57 22.09
C LYS A 144 -21.57 -5.44 22.12
N ASP A 145 -22.75 -4.82 22.15
CA ASP A 145 -24.04 -5.50 22.33
C ASP A 145 -24.96 -5.35 21.10
N LYS A 146 -24.40 -4.97 19.95
CA LYS A 146 -25.18 -4.79 18.71
C LYS A 146 -25.17 -6.07 17.89
N ALA A 147 -26.35 -6.48 17.46
CA ALA A 147 -26.47 -7.41 16.35
C ALA A 147 -25.88 -6.74 15.09
N VAL A 148 -24.83 -7.33 14.55
CA VAL A 148 -24.13 -6.86 13.37
C VAL A 148 -24.23 -7.88 12.24
N SER A 149 -24.10 -7.42 11.00
CA SER A 149 -23.98 -8.31 9.85
C SER A 149 -22.68 -9.13 9.90
N ALA A 150 -22.65 -10.26 9.18
CA ALA A 150 -21.45 -11.09 9.08
C ALA A 150 -20.25 -10.33 8.48
N GLU A 151 -20.50 -9.40 7.55
CA GLU A 151 -19.48 -8.54 6.97
C GLU A 151 -18.90 -7.57 8.01
N THR A 152 -19.75 -6.98 8.84
CA THR A 152 -19.35 -6.09 9.93
C THR A 152 -18.58 -6.85 11.01
N GLU A 153 -19.00 -8.07 11.36
CA GLU A 153 -18.30 -8.92 12.31
C GLU A 153 -16.88 -9.26 11.84
N LYS A 154 -16.72 -9.66 10.56
CA LYS A 154 -15.40 -9.90 9.96
C LYS A 154 -14.50 -8.67 10.03
N LEU A 155 -15.06 -7.48 9.74
CA LEU A 155 -14.33 -6.22 9.84
C LEU A 155 -13.88 -5.91 11.28
N LEU A 156 -14.75 -6.12 12.27
CA LEU A 156 -14.41 -5.93 13.68
C LEU A 156 -13.32 -6.88 14.14
N LYS A 157 -13.42 -8.18 13.81
CA LYS A 157 -12.38 -9.19 14.09
C LYS A 157 -11.04 -8.84 13.46
N TYR A 158 -11.03 -8.34 12.23
CA TYR A 158 -9.82 -7.88 11.57
C TYR A 158 -9.15 -6.70 12.32
N LEU A 159 -9.94 -5.68 12.70
CA LEU A 159 -9.41 -4.54 13.45
C LEU A 159 -8.91 -4.96 14.84
N GLU A 160 -9.58 -5.91 15.47
CA GLU A 160 -9.13 -6.51 16.72
C GLU A 160 -7.78 -7.21 16.57
N ALA A 161 -7.62 -8.06 15.54
CA ALA A 161 -6.37 -8.75 15.23
C ALA A 161 -5.21 -7.75 15.02
N VAL A 162 -5.47 -6.65 14.31
CA VAL A 162 -4.50 -5.55 14.11
C VAL A 162 -4.11 -4.85 15.42
N GLU A 163 -4.97 -4.81 16.42
CA GLU A 163 -4.63 -4.28 17.76
C GLU A 163 -3.96 -5.33 18.65
N LYS A 164 -4.39 -6.58 18.55
CA LYS A 164 -3.87 -7.72 19.30
C LYS A 164 -2.41 -7.98 18.95
N VAL A 165 -2.08 -8.00 17.66
CA VAL A 165 -0.70 -8.23 17.18
C VAL A 165 0.29 -7.21 17.75
N LYS A 166 -0.15 -5.98 18.05
CA LYS A 166 0.72 -4.91 18.61
C LYS A 166 0.98 -5.06 20.11
N ARG A 167 0.30 -5.99 20.79
CA ARG A 167 0.39 -6.18 22.24
C ARG A 167 1.06 -7.48 22.60
N THR A 168 0.85 -8.52 21.79
CA THR A 168 1.44 -9.82 22.02
C THR A 168 2.95 -9.84 21.75
N LYS A 169 3.64 -10.66 22.54
CA LYS A 169 5.06 -11.02 22.38
C LYS A 169 5.23 -12.48 21.97
N ASP A 170 4.14 -13.25 21.93
CA ASP A 170 4.16 -14.65 21.54
C ASP A 170 4.30 -14.78 20.02
N GLU A 171 5.33 -15.50 19.60
CA GLU A 171 5.66 -15.72 18.19
C GLU A 171 4.59 -16.55 17.47
N LEU A 172 4.05 -17.58 18.11
CA LEU A 172 3.05 -18.46 17.51
C LEU A 172 1.73 -17.72 17.31
N GLU A 173 1.33 -16.91 18.29
CA GLU A 173 0.16 -16.04 18.16
C GLU A 173 0.32 -15.02 17.03
N VAL A 174 1.51 -14.44 16.85
CA VAL A 174 1.78 -13.52 15.73
C VAL A 174 1.66 -14.24 14.39
N ILE A 175 2.23 -15.45 14.26
CA ILE A 175 2.14 -16.26 13.04
C ILE A 175 0.68 -16.58 12.71
N HIS A 176 -0.10 -17.02 13.71
CA HIS A 176 -1.52 -17.32 13.53
C HIS A 176 -2.31 -16.09 13.07
N LEU A 177 -2.07 -14.92 13.67
CA LEU A 177 -2.73 -13.67 13.27
C LEU A 177 -2.35 -13.26 11.84
N ILE A 178 -1.11 -13.51 11.39
CA ILE A 178 -0.68 -13.27 10.02
C ILE A 178 -1.45 -14.16 9.05
N GLU A 179 -1.55 -15.45 9.34
CA GLU A 179 -2.18 -16.43 8.45
C GLU A 179 -3.70 -16.29 8.39
N GLU A 180 -4.36 -16.03 9.52
CA GLU A 180 -5.82 -15.91 9.58
C GLU A 180 -6.33 -14.58 8.99
N TYR A 181 -5.65 -13.46 9.31
CA TYR A 181 -6.13 -12.12 8.95
C TYR A 181 -5.35 -11.45 7.81
N GLY A 182 -4.37 -12.15 7.22
CA GLY A 182 -3.52 -11.62 6.16
C GLY A 182 -2.72 -10.39 6.61
N LEU A 183 -2.25 -10.39 7.86
CA LEU A 183 -1.48 -9.25 8.37
C LEU A 183 -0.13 -9.14 7.66
N VAL A 184 0.24 -7.92 7.31
CA VAL A 184 1.52 -7.63 6.64
C VAL A 184 2.53 -7.04 7.61
N ARG A 185 3.78 -6.95 7.17
CA ARG A 185 4.91 -6.36 7.90
C ARG A 185 4.57 -5.02 8.56
N GLU A 186 3.82 -4.13 7.91
CA GLU A 186 3.47 -2.82 8.45
C GLU A 186 2.57 -2.86 9.70
N HIS A 187 1.91 -3.99 9.98
CA HIS A 187 1.11 -4.18 11.19
C HIS A 187 1.95 -4.63 12.39
N LEU A 188 3.11 -5.24 12.15
CA LEU A 188 3.91 -5.89 13.18
C LEU A 188 4.84 -4.91 13.91
N LEU A 189 5.23 -5.28 15.12
CA LEU A 189 6.28 -4.57 15.85
C LEU A 189 7.66 -4.92 15.29
N THR A 190 8.61 -4.01 15.48
CA THR A 190 10.01 -4.22 15.06
C THR A 190 10.64 -5.46 15.68
N ASN A 191 10.23 -5.83 16.89
CA ASN A 191 10.69 -7.05 17.56
C ASN A 191 10.20 -8.33 16.90
N HIS A 192 8.96 -8.37 16.38
CA HIS A 192 8.45 -9.54 15.65
C HIS A 192 9.27 -9.80 14.38
N LEU A 193 9.78 -8.74 13.73
CA LEU A 193 10.59 -8.83 12.52
C LEU A 193 12.02 -9.35 12.74
N LYS A 194 12.37 -9.73 13.97
CA LYS A 194 13.62 -10.45 14.29
C LYS A 194 13.47 -11.98 14.11
N SER A 195 12.24 -12.49 14.14
CA SER A 195 11.96 -13.92 14.02
C SER A 195 12.01 -14.41 12.57
N LYS A 196 12.71 -15.53 12.33
CA LYS A 196 12.72 -16.24 11.04
C LYS A 196 11.32 -16.77 10.69
N GLU A 197 10.63 -17.37 11.65
CA GLU A 197 9.32 -18.00 11.45
C GLU A 197 8.22 -16.97 11.13
N VAL A 198 8.26 -15.79 11.77
CA VAL A 198 7.38 -14.67 11.41
C VAL A 198 7.59 -14.23 9.96
N TRP A 199 8.85 -14.15 9.50
CA TRP A 199 9.12 -13.82 8.10
C TRP A 199 8.69 -14.92 7.12
N LYS A 200 8.80 -16.21 7.49
CA LYS A 200 8.24 -17.32 6.70
C LYS A 200 6.73 -17.21 6.57
N ALA A 201 6.02 -16.91 7.66
CA ALA A 201 4.57 -16.68 7.63
C ALA A 201 4.20 -15.50 6.72
N LEU A 202 4.93 -14.37 6.83
CA LEU A 202 4.74 -13.21 5.96
C LEU A 202 4.99 -13.54 4.48
N LEU A 203 5.98 -14.38 4.15
CA LEU A 203 6.39 -14.68 2.79
C LEU A 203 5.27 -15.29 1.95
N LYS A 204 4.41 -16.13 2.56
CA LYS A 204 3.31 -16.86 1.90
C LYS A 204 2.42 -15.93 1.07
N GLU A 205 1.94 -14.85 1.68
CA GLU A 205 1.01 -13.89 1.05
C GLU A 205 1.67 -12.55 0.65
N MET A 206 3.01 -12.43 0.77
CA MET A 206 3.73 -11.18 0.51
C MET A 206 3.64 -10.75 -0.94
N SER A 207 3.02 -9.62 -1.28
CA SER A 207 2.99 -9.11 -2.67
C SER A 207 4.39 -8.99 -3.32
N ILE A 208 4.50 -9.17 -4.64
CA ILE A 208 5.79 -9.11 -5.37
C ILE A 208 6.53 -7.78 -5.14
N SER A 209 5.83 -6.65 -5.14
CA SER A 209 6.45 -5.34 -4.87
C SER A 209 7.10 -5.26 -3.48
N VAL A 210 6.54 -5.95 -2.48
CA VAL A 210 7.16 -6.04 -1.14
C VAL A 210 8.31 -7.05 -1.16
N LEU A 211 8.14 -8.20 -1.81
CA LEU A 211 9.18 -9.22 -1.94
C LEU A 211 10.47 -8.66 -2.54
N LEU A 212 10.40 -7.98 -3.68
CA LEU A 212 11.54 -7.36 -4.37
C LEU A 212 12.36 -6.44 -3.45
N ARG A 213 11.69 -5.69 -2.56
CA ARG A 213 12.34 -4.77 -1.62
C ARG A 213 12.93 -5.44 -0.39
N ASN A 214 12.61 -6.71 -0.14
CA ASN A 214 13.01 -7.43 1.07
C ASN A 214 13.87 -8.68 0.80
N LEU A 215 14.19 -9.03 -0.45
CA LEU A 215 15.03 -10.20 -0.80
C LEU A 215 16.32 -10.27 0.04
N GLY A 216 17.06 -9.16 0.11
CA GLY A 216 18.29 -9.08 0.92
C GLY A 216 18.03 -9.31 2.42
N LYS A 217 16.94 -8.77 2.95
CA LYS A 217 16.56 -8.95 4.37
C LYS A 217 16.11 -10.38 4.67
N LEU A 218 15.36 -11.00 3.78
CA LEU A 218 14.91 -12.39 3.90
C LEU A 218 16.11 -13.34 3.85
N THR A 219 17.08 -13.08 2.96
CA THR A 219 18.32 -13.85 2.86
C THR A 219 19.20 -13.66 4.11
N ALA A 220 19.40 -12.41 4.55
CA ALA A 220 20.19 -12.09 5.75
C ALA A 220 19.61 -12.71 7.05
N ASN A 221 18.28 -12.92 7.09
CA ASN A 221 17.60 -13.55 8.22
C ASN A 221 17.47 -15.08 8.08
N SER A 222 18.16 -15.69 7.11
CA SER A 222 18.11 -17.12 6.84
C SER A 222 16.69 -17.66 6.56
N VAL A 223 15.80 -16.81 6.03
CA VAL A 223 14.47 -17.23 5.55
C VAL A 223 14.61 -17.83 4.15
N LEU A 224 15.48 -17.25 3.34
CA LEU A 224 15.88 -17.75 2.01
C LEU A 224 17.25 -18.42 2.15
N GLU A 225 17.24 -19.67 2.58
CA GLU A 225 18.45 -20.49 2.67
C GLU A 225 18.77 -21.10 1.30
N PRO A 226 20.05 -21.21 0.92
CA PRO A 226 20.45 -21.82 -0.35
C PRO A 226 19.86 -23.23 -0.49
N ARG A 227 19.24 -23.52 -1.66
CA ARG A 227 18.53 -24.78 -1.94
C ARG A 227 17.31 -25.05 -1.02
N GLY A 228 16.83 -24.06 -0.29
CA GLY A 228 15.59 -24.13 0.50
C GLY A 228 14.33 -24.06 -0.37
N SER A 229 13.22 -24.60 0.13
CA SER A 229 11.94 -24.56 -0.59
C SER A 229 11.40 -23.14 -0.74
N GLU A 230 11.71 -22.24 0.19
CA GLU A 230 11.33 -20.83 0.12
C GLU A 230 12.00 -20.09 -1.06
N VAL A 231 13.24 -20.45 -1.42
CA VAL A 231 13.93 -19.89 -2.60
C VAL A 231 13.21 -20.32 -3.88
N ALA A 232 12.82 -21.59 -3.98
CA ALA A 232 12.07 -22.10 -5.13
C ALA A 232 10.73 -21.37 -5.30
N ILE A 233 9.97 -21.18 -4.20
CA ILE A 233 8.72 -20.42 -4.19
C ILE A 233 8.95 -18.97 -4.63
N VAL A 234 10.01 -18.32 -4.13
CA VAL A 234 10.34 -16.95 -4.54
C VAL A 234 10.67 -16.88 -6.03
N CYS A 235 11.49 -17.80 -6.54
CA CYS A 235 11.87 -17.84 -7.95
C CYS A 235 10.67 -18.07 -8.87
N GLU A 236 9.77 -19.00 -8.51
CA GLU A 236 8.53 -19.24 -9.26
C GLU A 236 7.69 -17.96 -9.37
N ARG A 237 7.52 -17.26 -8.25
CA ARG A 237 6.73 -16.02 -8.20
C ARG A 237 7.37 -14.88 -8.98
N LEU A 238 8.70 -14.75 -8.95
CA LEU A 238 9.44 -13.77 -9.74
C LEU A 238 9.37 -14.06 -11.24
N ARG A 239 9.34 -15.34 -11.64
CA ARG A 239 9.24 -15.75 -13.05
C ARG A 239 7.80 -15.73 -13.60
N ASN A 240 6.79 -15.50 -12.76
CA ASN A 240 5.38 -15.54 -13.13
C ASN A 240 4.90 -14.19 -13.73
N GLU A 241 4.80 -14.14 -15.05
CA GLU A 241 4.39 -12.95 -15.81
C GLU A 241 3.01 -12.42 -15.41
N LYS A 242 2.03 -13.30 -15.14
CA LYS A 242 0.68 -12.89 -14.73
C LYS A 242 0.71 -12.15 -13.40
N LEU A 243 1.51 -12.62 -12.45
CA LEU A 243 1.67 -11.97 -11.15
C LEU A 243 2.43 -10.64 -11.28
N LEU A 244 3.47 -10.58 -12.12
CA LEU A 244 4.22 -9.36 -12.39
C LEU A 244 3.31 -8.27 -12.99
N LYS A 245 2.52 -8.60 -14.01
CA LYS A 245 1.56 -7.67 -14.64
C LYS A 245 0.44 -7.26 -13.69
N LYS A 246 -0.15 -8.20 -12.94
CA LYS A 246 -1.18 -7.90 -11.92
C LYS A 246 -0.65 -6.98 -10.82
N GLY A 247 0.62 -7.17 -10.43
CA GLY A 247 1.32 -6.34 -9.46
C GLY A 247 1.79 -4.99 -10.00
N ARG A 248 1.61 -4.71 -11.30
CA ARG A 248 2.15 -3.54 -12.02
C ARG A 248 3.64 -3.35 -11.78
N ILE A 249 4.39 -4.45 -11.83
CA ILE A 249 5.83 -4.43 -11.62
C ILE A 249 6.51 -3.90 -12.88
N HIS A 250 6.95 -2.64 -12.82
CA HIS A 250 7.76 -2.03 -13.87
C HIS A 250 9.18 -2.65 -13.98
N PRO A 251 9.77 -2.78 -15.18
CA PRO A 251 11.13 -3.32 -15.38
C PRO A 251 12.21 -2.64 -14.53
N PHE A 252 12.12 -1.33 -14.38
CA PHE A 252 13.04 -0.55 -13.52
C PHE A 252 13.00 -0.99 -12.04
N HIS A 253 11.85 -1.48 -11.53
CA HIS A 253 11.81 -2.03 -10.17
C HIS A 253 12.62 -3.32 -10.05
N ILE A 254 12.58 -4.17 -11.08
CA ILE A 254 13.39 -5.38 -11.14
C ILE A 254 14.86 -5.02 -11.21
N LEU A 255 15.24 -4.09 -12.08
CA LEU A 255 16.64 -3.66 -12.22
C LEU A 255 17.21 -3.12 -10.89
N VAL A 256 16.47 -2.25 -10.20
CA VAL A 256 16.88 -1.74 -8.89
C VAL A 256 16.97 -2.88 -7.86
N ALA A 257 16.02 -3.82 -7.86
CA ALA A 257 16.04 -4.96 -6.95
C ALA A 257 17.22 -5.91 -7.22
N LEU A 258 17.53 -6.17 -8.50
CA LEU A 258 18.66 -6.96 -8.95
C LEU A 258 19.98 -6.37 -8.48
N GLU A 259 20.25 -5.09 -8.80
CA GLU A 259 21.48 -4.42 -8.38
C GLU A 259 21.59 -4.33 -6.85
N THR A 260 20.49 -4.04 -6.17
CA THR A 260 20.48 -3.99 -4.69
C THR A 260 20.77 -5.37 -4.11
N TYR A 261 20.15 -6.43 -4.62
CA TYR A 261 20.33 -7.78 -4.10
C TYR A 261 21.74 -8.31 -4.37
N LYS A 262 22.26 -8.08 -5.59
CA LYS A 262 23.60 -8.45 -6.03
C LYS A 262 24.71 -7.79 -5.20
N ALA A 263 24.49 -6.56 -4.71
CA ALA A 263 25.46 -5.88 -3.85
C ALA A 263 25.77 -6.63 -2.54
N GLY A 264 24.87 -7.49 -2.06
CA GLY A 264 25.11 -8.31 -0.85
C GLY A 264 25.09 -7.52 0.47
N HIS A 265 24.78 -6.24 0.45
CA HIS A 265 24.68 -5.43 1.67
C HIS A 265 23.64 -4.33 1.55
N GLY A 266 23.12 -3.90 2.69
CA GLY A 266 22.21 -2.77 2.77
C GLY A 266 22.92 -1.46 2.40
N SER A 267 22.20 -0.54 1.77
CA SER A 267 22.70 0.83 1.53
C SER A 267 22.84 1.65 2.82
N ARG A 268 22.12 1.24 3.88
CA ARG A 268 22.15 1.85 5.21
C ARG A 268 22.29 0.75 6.27
N GLY A 269 23.23 0.93 7.20
CA GLY A 269 23.44 0.04 8.33
C GLY A 269 24.41 -1.11 8.06
N LYS A 270 24.34 -2.16 8.89
CA LYS A 270 25.27 -3.31 8.90
C LYS A 270 24.66 -4.59 8.32
N LEU A 271 23.53 -4.49 7.63
CA LEU A 271 22.86 -5.67 7.08
C LEU A 271 23.68 -6.20 5.89
N TRP A 272 24.03 -7.48 5.93
CA TRP A 272 24.79 -8.17 4.90
C TRP A 272 24.12 -9.51 4.59
N TRP A 273 24.21 -9.96 3.35
CA TRP A 273 23.78 -11.27 2.89
C TRP A 273 24.65 -11.76 1.74
N ARG A 274 24.67 -13.08 1.55
CA ARG A 274 25.24 -13.68 0.34
C ARG A 274 24.13 -13.77 -0.71
N PRO A 275 24.26 -13.14 -1.88
CA PRO A 275 23.27 -13.29 -2.95
C PRO A 275 23.13 -14.76 -3.36
N ASP A 276 21.88 -15.20 -3.55
CA ASP A 276 21.56 -16.51 -4.09
C ASP A 276 21.46 -16.45 -5.63
N GLU A 277 22.14 -17.38 -6.30
CA GLU A 277 22.25 -17.39 -7.77
C GLU A 277 20.90 -17.66 -8.45
N ASP A 278 20.04 -18.51 -7.89
CA ASP A 278 18.73 -18.84 -8.48
C ASP A 278 17.81 -17.60 -8.45
N ILE A 279 17.91 -16.80 -7.37
CA ILE A 279 17.19 -15.54 -7.24
C ILE A 279 17.73 -14.50 -8.23
N LEU A 280 19.05 -14.41 -8.43
CA LEU A 280 19.64 -13.50 -9.42
C LEU A 280 19.18 -13.84 -10.83
N GLU A 281 19.20 -15.12 -11.21
CA GLU A 281 18.69 -15.60 -12.49
C GLU A 281 17.17 -15.33 -12.64
N ALA A 282 16.39 -15.56 -11.57
CA ALA A 282 14.96 -15.27 -11.59
C ALA A 282 14.65 -13.78 -11.76
N LEU A 283 15.46 -12.89 -11.16
CA LEU A 283 15.35 -11.44 -11.34
C LEU A 283 15.69 -11.04 -12.78
N ASP A 284 16.78 -11.55 -13.35
CA ASP A 284 17.15 -11.29 -14.74
C ASP A 284 16.03 -11.71 -15.71
N ALA A 285 15.53 -12.94 -15.58
CA ALA A 285 14.41 -13.42 -16.38
C ALA A 285 13.12 -12.60 -16.18
N SER A 286 12.87 -12.12 -14.96
CA SER A 286 11.68 -11.30 -14.66
C SER A 286 11.74 -9.93 -15.32
N PHE A 287 12.94 -9.35 -15.53
CA PHE A 287 13.12 -8.05 -16.17
C PHE A 287 12.48 -8.03 -17.56
N TYR A 288 12.82 -8.99 -18.41
CA TYR A 288 12.26 -9.07 -19.76
C TYR A 288 10.74 -9.31 -19.75
N LYS A 289 10.24 -10.14 -18.82
CA LYS A 289 8.80 -10.45 -18.68
C LYS A 289 7.94 -9.27 -18.22
N THR A 290 8.53 -8.24 -17.64
CA THR A 290 7.80 -7.04 -17.21
C THR A 290 7.54 -6.04 -18.33
N PHE A 291 8.24 -6.14 -19.46
CA PHE A 291 7.90 -5.32 -20.62
C PHE A 291 6.59 -5.81 -21.25
N LYS A 292 5.78 -4.86 -21.75
CA LYS A 292 4.76 -5.22 -22.74
C LYS A 292 5.50 -5.61 -24.01
N VAL A 293 5.45 -6.89 -24.36
CA VAL A 293 5.80 -7.32 -25.72
C VAL A 293 4.75 -6.67 -26.63
N ILE A 294 5.23 -5.76 -27.47
CA ILE A 294 4.42 -5.11 -28.52
C ILE A 294 4.26 -6.08 -29.67
#